data_AF-A0A1W1Z6T2-F1
#
_entry.id   AF-A0A1W1Z6T2-F1
#
_cell.length_a   1.000
_cell.length_b   1.000
_cell.length_c   1.000
_cell.angle_alpha   90.00
_cell.angle_beta   90.00
_cell.angle_gamma   90.00
#
_symmetry.space_group_name_H-M   'P 1'
#
loop_
_entity.id
_entity.type
_entity.pdbx_description
1 polymer ?
#
loop_
_entity_poly.entity_id
_entity_poly.type
_entity_poly.pdbx_seq_one_letter_code
_entity_poly.pdbx_strand_id
1 'polypeptide(L)'
;MFSRKKTAKNVISIQPYQEKNHTSALRLVDAYWHGLRHDHPIPARSEVDPRGLQGALDVSFIVERIGKGLARLRVAGAHLSDLMGMEVAGMPLSALFVPESRESLASALEKAFAEPAILRLELRAEAGIGRPALTGKLVLYPLRSHTGEVDRAMGALVTEGKIGRLPCRMEIVGVRVETLNLVGVCRVDLRPDRQADTPSLVPRKRYMAPVQPQPIRNNVNATGPGFAERAAPFGDKPALRLVPTDEY
;
A
#
# COMPACT_ATOMS: atom_id res chain seq x y z
N MET A 1 20.94 19.88 -55.22
CA MET A 1 19.80 19.91 -54.27
C MET A 1 20.12 18.91 -53.14
N PHE A 2 20.73 19.38 -52.06
CA PHE A 2 21.25 18.51 -50.99
C PHE A 2 20.21 18.34 -49.89
N SER A 3 19.58 17.18 -49.79
CA SER A 3 18.72 16.83 -48.65
C SER A 3 19.51 15.98 -47.66
N ARG A 4 19.94 16.61 -46.55
CA ARG A 4 20.51 15.92 -45.40
C ARG A 4 19.40 15.09 -44.74
N LYS A 5 19.51 13.76 -44.81
CA LYS A 5 18.67 12.87 -44.01
C LYS A 5 19.03 13.04 -42.54
N LYS A 6 18.03 13.45 -41.75
CA LYS A 6 18.10 13.74 -40.32
C LYS A 6 18.18 12.41 -39.55
N THR A 7 19.32 12.16 -38.92
CA THR A 7 19.55 11.04 -37.99
C THR A 7 18.62 11.16 -36.79
N ALA A 8 17.70 10.21 -36.62
CA ALA A 8 16.77 10.17 -35.49
C ALA A 8 17.25 9.15 -34.44
N LYS A 9 17.62 9.71 -33.28
CA LYS A 9 17.55 9.19 -31.90
C LYS A 9 17.94 7.72 -31.66
N ASN A 10 19.13 7.58 -31.08
CA ASN A 10 19.66 6.40 -30.43
C ASN A 10 18.84 6.07 -29.16
N VAL A 11 17.80 5.23 -29.28
CA VAL A 11 17.04 4.70 -28.14
C VAL A 11 17.72 3.39 -27.72
N ILE A 12 18.49 3.44 -26.64
CA ILE A 12 19.14 2.26 -26.08
C ILE A 12 18.08 1.51 -25.27
N SER A 13 17.75 0.28 -25.69
CA SER A 13 16.91 -0.62 -24.90
C SER A 13 17.61 -0.94 -23.58
N ILE A 14 17.06 -0.47 -22.46
CA ILE A 14 17.57 -0.70 -21.09
C ILE A 14 17.35 -2.15 -20.63
N GLN A 15 16.53 -2.91 -21.36
CA GLN A 15 16.01 -4.21 -20.98
C GLN A 15 17.06 -5.30 -20.62
N PRO A 16 18.16 -5.52 -21.38
CA PRO A 16 19.16 -6.53 -21.02
C PRO A 16 20.03 -6.16 -19.80
N TYR A 17 20.06 -4.88 -19.38
CA TYR A 17 20.74 -4.46 -18.15
C TYR A 17 19.92 -4.85 -16.91
N GLN A 18 18.59 -4.82 -17.00
CA GLN A 18 17.71 -5.06 -15.85
C GLN A 18 17.72 -6.53 -15.41
N GLU A 19 17.80 -7.48 -16.34
CA GLU A 19 17.83 -8.92 -16.04
C GLU A 19 19.06 -9.32 -15.20
N LYS A 20 20.25 -8.77 -15.51
CA LYS A 20 21.47 -8.97 -14.69
C LYS A 20 21.35 -8.35 -13.30
N ASN A 21 20.65 -7.21 -13.19
CA ASN A 21 20.53 -6.49 -11.93
C ASN A 21 19.55 -7.14 -10.94
N HIS A 22 18.54 -7.85 -11.43
CA HIS A 22 17.50 -8.45 -10.60
C HIS A 22 18.03 -9.56 -9.68
N THR A 23 18.93 -10.41 -10.18
CA THR A 23 19.57 -11.43 -9.31
C THR A 23 20.48 -10.78 -8.27
N SER A 24 21.21 -9.72 -8.63
CA SER A 24 22.00 -8.98 -7.65
C SER A 24 21.14 -8.24 -6.63
N ALA A 25 19.95 -7.75 -7.02
CA ALA A 25 19.03 -7.07 -6.13
C ALA A 25 18.50 -8.02 -5.04
N LEU A 26 18.09 -9.24 -5.39
CA LEU A 26 17.69 -10.24 -4.38
C LEU A 26 18.82 -10.56 -3.39
N ARG A 27 20.06 -10.73 -3.88
CA ARG A 27 21.23 -10.96 -3.01
C ARG A 27 21.53 -9.76 -2.11
N LEU A 28 21.35 -8.54 -2.62
CA LEU A 28 21.54 -7.32 -1.84
C LEU A 28 20.52 -7.26 -0.71
N VAL A 29 19.24 -7.55 -0.98
CA VAL A 29 18.17 -7.55 0.02
C VAL A 29 18.40 -8.64 1.07
N ASP A 30 18.82 -9.84 0.63
CA ASP A 30 19.18 -10.96 1.52
C ASP A 30 20.33 -10.59 2.46
N ALA A 31 21.46 -10.13 1.90
CA ALA A 31 22.63 -9.70 2.66
C ALA A 31 22.31 -8.53 3.61
N TYR A 32 21.52 -7.56 3.15
CA TYR A 32 21.08 -6.43 3.96
C TYR A 32 20.26 -6.89 5.16
N TRP A 33 19.23 -7.73 4.95
CA TRP A 33 18.41 -8.21 6.06
C TRP A 33 19.21 -9.05 7.06
N HIS A 34 20.10 -9.91 6.57
CA HIS A 34 21.00 -10.68 7.44
C HIS A 34 21.96 -9.77 8.22
N GLY A 35 22.43 -8.68 7.62
CA GLY A 35 23.28 -7.67 8.29
C GLY A 35 22.58 -6.93 9.43
N LEU A 36 21.26 -6.74 9.34
CA LEU A 36 20.47 -6.09 10.41
C LEU A 36 20.28 -6.95 11.66
N ARG A 37 20.50 -8.26 11.57
CA ARG A 37 20.16 -9.19 12.66
C ARG A 37 21.04 -9.07 13.91
N HIS A 38 22.13 -8.30 13.89
CA HIS A 38 23.02 -8.03 15.05
C HIS A 38 22.85 -9.00 16.24
N ASP A 39 22.24 -8.55 17.34
CA ASP A 39 22.01 -9.32 18.57
C ASP A 39 20.58 -9.93 18.66
N HIS A 40 19.76 -9.78 17.62
CA HIS A 40 18.36 -10.19 17.61
C HIS A 40 18.03 -11.08 16.42
N PRO A 41 17.34 -12.21 16.61
CA PRO A 41 17.09 -13.11 15.48
C PRO A 41 16.21 -12.49 14.40
N ILE A 42 15.44 -11.46 14.72
CA ILE A 42 14.55 -10.72 13.80
C ILE A 42 14.76 -9.21 14.05
N PRO A 43 15.17 -8.44 13.03
CA PRO A 43 15.35 -7.00 13.19
C PRO A 43 14.02 -6.27 13.33
N ALA A 44 14.02 -5.14 14.00
CA ALA A 44 12.88 -4.24 14.07
C ALA A 44 12.74 -3.45 12.77
N ARG A 45 11.49 -3.12 12.41
CA ARG A 45 11.23 -2.27 11.24
C ARG A 45 11.94 -0.91 11.35
N SER A 46 12.12 -0.36 12.54
CA SER A 46 12.84 0.91 12.75
C SER A 46 14.32 0.86 12.35
N GLU A 47 14.93 -0.32 12.30
CA GLU A 47 16.33 -0.52 11.90
C GLU A 47 16.49 -0.54 10.37
N VAL A 48 15.40 -0.73 9.63
CA VAL A 48 15.40 -0.74 8.16
C VAL A 48 15.50 0.69 7.63
N ASP A 49 16.72 1.08 7.28
CA ASP A 49 17.05 2.30 6.52
C ASP A 49 17.03 2.02 5.00
N PRO A 50 16.10 2.63 4.23
CA PRO A 50 16.02 2.49 2.77
C PRO A 50 17.32 2.84 2.04
N ARG A 51 18.18 3.68 2.62
CA ARG A 51 19.46 4.07 2.02
C ARG A 51 20.41 2.89 1.88
N GLY A 52 20.32 1.88 2.76
CA GLY A 52 21.09 0.64 2.63
C GLY A 52 20.61 -0.28 1.50
N LEU A 53 19.44 0.00 0.92
CA LEU A 53 18.80 -0.80 -0.12
C LEU A 53 18.75 -0.12 -1.49
N GLN A 54 19.47 1.00 -1.70
CA GLN A 54 19.36 1.83 -2.92
C GLN A 54 19.42 1.04 -4.23
N GLY A 55 20.25 -0.01 -4.30
CA GLY A 55 20.38 -0.87 -5.49
C GLY A 55 19.25 -1.89 -5.72
N ALA A 56 18.26 -1.95 -4.83
CA ALA A 56 17.12 -2.88 -4.90
C ALA A 56 15.78 -2.23 -4.50
N LEU A 57 15.71 -0.91 -4.31
CA LEU A 57 14.49 -0.23 -3.88
C LEU A 57 13.33 -0.35 -4.89
N ASP A 58 13.64 -0.51 -6.17
CA ASP A 58 12.66 -0.69 -7.24
C ASP A 58 11.88 -2.00 -7.13
N VAL A 59 12.54 -3.06 -6.68
CA VAL A 59 11.98 -4.42 -6.53
C VAL A 59 11.57 -4.72 -5.09
N SER A 60 11.99 -3.89 -4.14
CA SER A 60 11.72 -4.06 -2.71
C SER A 60 10.36 -3.52 -2.31
N PHE A 61 9.78 -4.09 -1.26
CA PHE A 61 8.51 -3.67 -0.69
C PHE A 61 8.44 -4.04 0.78
N ILE A 62 7.46 -3.49 1.50
CA ILE A 62 7.20 -3.83 2.89
C ILE A 62 5.73 -4.19 3.04
N VAL A 63 5.47 -5.29 3.73
CA VAL A 63 4.11 -5.73 4.07
C VAL A 63 3.88 -5.71 5.57
N GLU A 64 2.61 -5.53 5.92
CA GLU A 64 2.09 -5.61 7.28
C GLU A 64 0.97 -6.64 7.33
N ARG A 65 1.03 -7.55 8.29
CA ARG A 65 0.01 -8.55 8.55
C ARG A 65 -1.25 -7.85 9.04
N ILE A 66 -2.37 -8.12 8.37
CA ILE A 66 -3.68 -7.56 8.70
C ILE A 66 -4.70 -8.63 9.11
N GLY A 67 -4.28 -9.90 9.12
CA GLY A 67 -5.12 -11.04 9.49
C GLY A 67 -4.41 -12.38 9.30
N LYS A 68 -5.18 -13.46 9.39
CA LYS A 68 -4.75 -14.81 9.04
C LYS A 68 -4.58 -14.91 7.52
N GLY A 69 -3.40 -15.29 7.06
CA GLY A 69 -3.06 -15.40 5.63
C GLY A 69 -3.10 -14.09 4.84
N LEU A 70 -3.23 -12.94 5.50
CA LEU A 70 -3.41 -11.65 4.85
C LEU A 70 -2.32 -10.66 5.26
N ALA A 71 -1.66 -10.10 4.25
CA ALA A 71 -0.69 -9.03 4.40
C ALA A 71 -1.02 -7.88 3.45
N ARG A 72 -0.89 -6.65 3.92
CA ARG A 72 -1.09 -5.41 3.18
C ARG A 72 0.26 -4.82 2.79
N LEU A 73 0.40 -4.41 1.53
CA LEU A 73 1.54 -3.62 1.07
C LEU A 73 1.50 -2.23 1.72
N ARG A 74 2.58 -1.84 2.39
CA ARG A 74 2.74 -0.52 3.02
C ARG A 74 3.62 0.39 2.18
N VAL A 75 4.65 -0.19 1.61
CA VAL A 75 5.59 0.45 0.69
C VAL A 75 5.79 -0.52 -0.46
N ALA A 76 5.82 -0.03 -1.69
CA ALA A 76 6.11 -0.81 -2.87
C ALA A 76 7.10 -0.06 -3.76
N GLY A 77 8.10 -0.78 -4.25
CA GLY A 77 8.99 -0.30 -5.29
C GLY A 77 8.29 -0.22 -6.64
N ALA A 78 8.88 0.55 -7.55
CA ALA A 78 8.32 0.83 -8.88
C ALA A 78 8.02 -0.44 -9.68
N HIS A 79 8.82 -1.50 -9.52
CA HIS A 79 8.64 -2.75 -10.27
C HIS A 79 7.28 -3.41 -10.00
N LEU A 80 6.79 -3.38 -8.77
CA LEU A 80 5.48 -3.94 -8.43
C LEU A 80 4.36 -3.12 -9.08
N SER A 81 4.51 -1.78 -9.11
CA SER A 81 3.57 -0.90 -9.80
C SER A 81 3.60 -1.09 -11.31
N ASP A 82 4.76 -1.32 -11.91
CA ASP A 82 4.90 -1.62 -13.34
C ASP A 82 4.21 -2.93 -13.72
N LEU A 83 4.31 -3.96 -12.87
CA LEU A 83 3.60 -5.23 -13.05
C LEU A 83 2.09 -5.08 -12.96
N MET A 84 1.59 -4.20 -12.10
CA MET A 84 0.15 -4.02 -11.90
C MET A 84 -0.48 -2.92 -12.77
N GLY A 85 0.33 -2.01 -13.30
CA GLY A 85 -0.11 -0.82 -14.04
C GLY A 85 -0.76 0.26 -13.17
N MET A 86 -0.56 0.19 -11.85
CA MET A 86 -1.13 1.12 -10.87
C MET A 86 -0.29 1.16 -9.59
N GLU A 87 -0.55 2.15 -8.74
CA GLU A 87 -0.01 2.20 -7.37
C GLU A 87 -0.59 1.02 -6.56
N VAL A 88 0.27 0.29 -5.83
CA VAL A 88 -0.11 -0.95 -5.13
C VAL A 88 0.00 -0.87 -3.61
N ALA A 89 0.50 0.23 -3.05
CA ALA A 89 0.49 0.45 -1.61
C ALA A 89 -0.96 0.52 -1.12
N GLY A 90 -1.17 0.00 0.09
CA GLY A 90 -2.51 -0.20 0.65
C GLY A 90 -3.24 -1.45 0.13
N MET A 91 -2.84 -2.03 -1.01
CA MET A 91 -3.43 -3.26 -1.53
C MET A 91 -2.97 -4.51 -0.74
N PRO A 92 -3.78 -5.57 -0.68
CA PRO A 92 -3.32 -6.85 -0.16
C PRO A 92 -2.25 -7.47 -1.09
N LEU A 93 -1.22 -8.10 -0.51
CA LEU A 93 -0.16 -8.78 -1.25
C LEU A 93 -0.73 -9.83 -2.23
N SER A 94 -1.83 -10.47 -1.86
CA SER A 94 -2.56 -11.45 -2.69
C SER A 94 -3.11 -10.88 -4.00
N ALA A 95 -3.16 -9.55 -4.17
CA ALA A 95 -3.58 -8.91 -5.42
C ALA A 95 -2.55 -9.07 -6.56
N LEU A 96 -1.27 -9.29 -6.21
CA LEU A 96 -0.19 -9.57 -7.18
C LEU A 96 -0.31 -10.97 -7.80
N PHE A 97 -1.16 -11.82 -7.21
CA PHE A 97 -1.27 -13.23 -7.56
C PHE A 97 -2.60 -13.55 -8.21
N VAL A 98 -2.59 -14.58 -9.06
CA VAL A 98 -3.80 -15.19 -9.60
C VAL A 98 -4.63 -15.82 -8.46
N PRO A 99 -5.98 -15.87 -8.57
CA PRO A 99 -6.85 -16.40 -7.52
C PRO A 99 -6.43 -17.77 -6.97
N GLU A 100 -5.98 -18.66 -7.85
CA GLU A 100 -5.58 -20.05 -7.59
C GLU A 100 -4.37 -20.12 -6.65
N SER A 101 -3.50 -19.10 -6.67
CA SER A 101 -2.30 -19.05 -5.83
C SER A 101 -2.55 -18.40 -4.46
N ARG A 102 -3.73 -17.83 -4.20
CA ARG A 102 -3.99 -17.07 -2.97
C ARG A 102 -4.03 -17.94 -1.72
N GLU A 103 -4.53 -19.16 -1.81
CA GLU A 103 -4.56 -20.09 -0.68
C GLU A 103 -3.14 -20.55 -0.30
N SER A 104 -2.32 -20.88 -1.30
CA SER A 104 -0.90 -21.21 -1.11
C SER A 104 -0.14 -20.05 -0.46
N LEU A 105 -0.35 -18.82 -0.95
CA LEU A 105 0.21 -17.62 -0.35
C LEU A 105 -0.26 -17.43 1.09
N ALA A 106 -1.55 -17.60 1.37
CA ALA A 106 -2.10 -17.44 2.71
C ALA A 106 -1.46 -18.41 3.70
N SER A 107 -1.36 -19.69 3.34
CA SER A 107 -0.70 -20.71 4.17
C SER A 107 0.79 -20.39 4.41
N ALA A 108 1.49 -19.93 3.37
CA ALA A 108 2.89 -19.55 3.46
C ALA A 108 3.11 -18.33 4.38
N LEU A 109 2.25 -17.31 4.26
CA LEU A 109 2.29 -16.12 5.14
C LEU A 109 1.97 -16.48 6.58
N GLU A 110 1.01 -17.37 6.82
CA GLU A 110 0.69 -17.84 8.18
C GLU A 110 1.88 -18.50 8.83
N LYS A 111 2.56 -19.41 8.12
CA LYS A 111 3.80 -20.03 8.61
C LYS A 111 4.85 -18.97 8.92
N ALA A 112 5.12 -18.06 7.98
CA ALA A 112 6.15 -17.04 8.13
C ALA A 112 5.93 -16.08 9.30
N PHE A 113 4.68 -15.77 9.66
CA PHE A 113 4.36 -14.89 10.81
C PHE A 113 4.12 -15.65 12.12
N ALA A 114 3.65 -16.90 12.09
CA ALA A 114 3.44 -17.71 13.30
C ALA A 114 4.75 -18.28 13.84
N GLU A 115 5.58 -18.80 12.94
CA GLU A 115 6.94 -19.26 13.20
C GLU A 115 7.87 -18.44 12.31
N PRO A 116 8.50 -17.37 12.84
CA PRO A 116 9.27 -16.44 12.03
C PRO A 116 10.21 -17.14 11.06
N ALA A 117 9.87 -17.05 9.77
CA ALA A 117 10.55 -17.77 8.71
C ALA A 117 10.77 -16.87 7.50
N ILE A 118 11.85 -17.13 6.78
CA ILE A 118 12.09 -16.52 5.47
C ILE A 118 11.24 -17.29 4.47
N LEU A 119 10.41 -16.56 3.71
CA LEU A 119 9.60 -17.14 2.65
C LEU A 119 10.27 -16.87 1.31
N ARG A 120 10.45 -17.90 0.49
CA ARG A 120 10.90 -17.77 -0.90
C ARG A 120 9.88 -18.42 -1.82
N LEU A 121 9.41 -17.66 -2.81
CA LEU A 121 8.43 -18.09 -3.80
C LEU A 121 9.06 -18.07 -5.19
N GLU A 122 8.84 -19.13 -5.94
CA GLU A 122 9.10 -19.20 -7.37
C GLU A 122 7.79 -18.90 -8.11
N LEU A 123 7.84 -17.96 -9.06
CA LEU A 123 6.67 -17.35 -9.69
C LEU A 123 6.70 -17.50 -11.21
N ARG A 124 5.51 -17.56 -11.79
CA ARG A 124 5.30 -17.51 -13.24
C ARG A 124 4.11 -16.61 -13.56
N ALA A 125 4.23 -15.73 -14.54
CA ALA A 125 3.08 -14.94 -14.98
C ALA A 125 2.14 -15.76 -15.88
N GLU A 126 0.86 -15.40 -15.87
CA GLU A 126 -0.16 -15.97 -16.75
C GLU A 126 0.23 -15.78 -18.23
N ALA A 127 0.36 -16.89 -18.98
CA ALA A 127 0.70 -16.85 -20.41
C ALA A 127 -0.54 -16.68 -21.28
N GLY A 128 -0.43 -15.94 -22.39
CA GLY A 128 -1.56 -15.70 -23.29
C GLY A 128 -1.25 -14.70 -24.41
N ILE A 129 -2.26 -14.33 -25.18
CA ILE A 129 -2.11 -13.35 -26.27
C ILE A 129 -1.71 -11.99 -25.65
N GLY A 130 -0.55 -11.46 -26.08
CA GLY A 130 0.02 -10.22 -25.52
C GLY A 130 0.64 -10.37 -24.12
N ARG A 131 0.83 -11.61 -23.65
CA ARG A 131 1.47 -11.95 -22.38
C ARG A 131 2.64 -12.92 -22.66
N PRO A 132 3.85 -12.40 -22.95
CA PRO A 132 5.02 -13.24 -23.15
C PRO A 132 5.36 -13.99 -21.86
N ALA A 133 6.20 -15.03 -21.98
CA ALA A 133 6.68 -15.75 -20.82
C ALA A 133 7.44 -14.79 -19.88
N LEU A 134 7.00 -14.75 -18.63
CA LEU A 134 7.60 -13.98 -17.56
C LEU A 134 7.67 -14.88 -16.34
N THR A 135 8.86 -15.00 -15.77
CA THR A 135 9.08 -15.72 -14.51
C THR A 135 9.47 -14.73 -13.43
N GLY A 136 9.39 -15.13 -12.17
CA GLY A 136 9.80 -14.26 -11.09
C GLY A 136 10.18 -15.01 -9.84
N LYS A 137 10.77 -14.27 -8.91
CA LYS A 137 11.12 -14.74 -7.58
C LYS A 137 10.67 -13.69 -6.59
N LEU A 138 10.00 -14.12 -5.53
CA LEU A 138 9.63 -13.26 -4.43
C LEU A 138 10.23 -13.81 -3.14
N VAL A 139 10.81 -12.94 -2.34
CA VAL A 139 11.30 -13.28 -0.99
C VAL A 139 10.63 -12.39 0.04
N LEU A 140 10.35 -12.92 1.22
CA LEU A 140 9.91 -12.16 2.40
C LEU A 140 10.81 -12.50 3.58
N TYR A 141 11.23 -11.46 4.29
CA TYR A 141 12.01 -11.53 5.51
C TYR A 141 11.22 -10.90 6.66
N PRO A 142 11.03 -11.61 7.77
CA PRO A 142 10.23 -11.12 8.89
C PRO A 142 10.89 -9.90 9.55
N LEU A 143 10.06 -9.00 10.06
CA LEU A 143 10.43 -7.81 10.82
C LEU A 143 9.53 -7.69 12.05
N ARG A 144 10.08 -7.10 13.12
CA ARG A 144 9.28 -6.72 14.29
C ARG A 144 8.66 -5.34 14.11
N SER A 145 7.42 -5.13 14.57
CA SER A 145 6.87 -3.79 14.77
C SER A 145 7.41 -3.14 16.03
N HIS A 146 6.94 -1.91 16.29
CA HIS A 146 7.25 -1.19 17.52
C HIS A 146 6.70 -1.87 18.79
N THR A 147 5.71 -2.77 18.66
CA THR A 147 5.20 -3.58 19.79
C THR A 147 6.08 -4.80 20.07
N GLY A 148 7.03 -5.10 19.19
CA GLY A 148 7.89 -6.28 19.26
C GLY A 148 7.28 -7.52 18.58
N GLU A 149 6.03 -7.46 18.11
CA GLU A 149 5.39 -8.54 17.36
C GLU A 149 5.98 -8.69 15.96
N VAL A 150 6.04 -9.92 15.46
CA VAL A 150 6.46 -10.22 14.09
C VAL A 150 5.25 -10.10 13.16
N ASP A 151 4.83 -8.87 12.92
CA ASP A 151 3.65 -8.52 12.12
C ASP A 151 4.02 -7.83 10.79
N ARG A 152 5.31 -7.62 10.52
CA ARG A 152 5.80 -6.97 9.31
C ARG A 152 6.79 -7.86 8.60
N ALA A 153 6.93 -7.66 7.29
CA ALA A 153 7.99 -8.28 6.52
C ALA A 153 8.52 -7.31 5.46
N MET A 154 9.82 -7.35 5.23
CA MET A 154 10.44 -6.75 4.06
C MET A 154 10.49 -7.80 2.96
N GLY A 155 10.16 -7.43 1.74
CA GLY A 155 10.21 -8.33 0.60
C GLY A 155 10.90 -7.73 -0.59
N ALA A 156 11.23 -8.60 -1.54
CA ALA A 156 11.64 -8.20 -2.87
C ALA A 156 11.01 -9.14 -3.90
N LEU A 157 10.49 -8.57 -4.99
CA LEU A 157 9.95 -9.30 -6.13
C LEU A 157 10.71 -8.89 -7.37
N VAL A 158 11.35 -9.87 -8.01
CA VAL A 158 12.02 -9.67 -9.29
C VAL A 158 11.38 -10.52 -10.36
N THR A 159 11.42 -10.05 -11.60
CA THR A 159 10.95 -10.82 -12.76
C THR A 159 12.02 -10.93 -13.83
N GLU A 160 11.98 -12.03 -14.57
CA GLU A 160 12.87 -12.33 -15.69
C GLU A 160 11.99 -12.52 -16.94
N GLY A 161 12.21 -11.67 -17.96
CA GLY A 161 11.40 -11.59 -19.17
C GLY A 161 10.76 -10.22 -19.39
N LYS A 162 9.94 -10.10 -20.44
CA LYS A 162 9.26 -8.84 -20.79
C LYS A 162 7.92 -8.75 -20.07
N ILE A 163 7.65 -7.64 -19.39
CA ILE A 163 6.32 -7.35 -18.86
C ILE A 163 5.37 -7.12 -20.05
N GLY A 164 4.33 -7.95 -20.13
CA GLY A 164 3.31 -7.90 -21.18
C GLY A 164 2.11 -7.04 -20.80
N ARG A 165 0.91 -7.53 -21.13
CA ARG A 165 -0.35 -6.88 -20.78
C ARG A 165 -0.57 -6.83 -19.27
N LEU A 166 -0.97 -5.65 -18.79
CA LEU A 166 -1.26 -5.38 -17.37
C LEU A 166 -2.75 -5.63 -17.04
N PRO A 167 -3.09 -5.99 -15.79
CA PRO A 167 -2.16 -6.36 -14.71
C PRO A 167 -1.50 -7.72 -15.00
N CYS A 168 -0.21 -7.82 -14.69
CA CYS A 168 0.58 -9.04 -14.81
C CYS A 168 0.58 -9.78 -13.48
N ARG A 169 -0.41 -10.67 -13.30
CA ARG A 169 -0.53 -11.48 -12.09
C ARG A 169 0.35 -12.71 -12.15
N MET A 170 0.82 -13.11 -10.98
CA MET A 170 1.74 -14.24 -10.81
C MET A 170 1.02 -15.46 -10.26
N GLU A 171 1.35 -16.61 -10.82
CA GLU A 171 1.11 -17.93 -10.26
C GLU A 171 2.32 -18.34 -9.40
N ILE A 172 2.06 -18.98 -8.26
CA ILE A 172 3.07 -19.57 -7.39
C ILE A 172 3.36 -20.99 -7.86
N VAL A 173 4.55 -21.22 -8.42
CA VAL A 173 5.00 -22.54 -8.89
C VAL A 173 5.85 -23.28 -7.86
N GLY A 174 6.41 -22.56 -6.88
CA GLY A 174 7.22 -23.15 -5.82
C GLY A 174 7.19 -22.31 -4.54
N VAL A 175 7.24 -23.00 -3.40
CA VAL A 175 7.24 -22.39 -2.07
C VAL A 175 8.35 -23.03 -1.24
N ARG A 176 9.22 -22.20 -0.65
CA ARG A 176 10.22 -22.63 0.33
C ARG A 176 10.09 -21.76 1.58
N VAL A 177 10.06 -22.43 2.73
CA VAL A 177 9.95 -21.78 4.04
C VAL A 177 11.19 -22.18 4.84
N GLU A 178 11.98 -21.18 5.22
CA GLU A 178 13.20 -21.35 6.00
C GLU A 178 12.97 -20.78 7.41
N THR A 179 12.61 -21.64 8.36
CA THR A 179 12.35 -21.21 9.75
C THR A 179 13.61 -20.65 10.39
N LEU A 180 13.48 -19.50 11.05
CA LEU A 180 14.58 -18.90 11.79
C LEU A 180 14.71 -19.59 13.15
N ASN A 181 15.88 -20.16 13.43
CA ASN A 181 16.18 -20.68 14.75
C ASN A 181 16.27 -19.52 15.75
N LEU A 182 15.23 -19.31 16.55
CA LEU A 182 15.13 -18.26 17.57
C LEU A 182 15.77 -18.65 18.92
N VAL A 183 16.77 -19.55 18.93
CA VAL A 183 17.40 -20.03 20.17
C VAL A 183 17.98 -18.82 20.92
N GLY A 184 17.37 -18.48 22.08
CA GLY A 184 17.80 -17.36 22.93
C GLY A 184 16.79 -16.22 23.13
N VAL A 185 15.60 -16.26 22.54
CA VAL A 185 14.58 -15.21 22.80
C VAL A 185 13.82 -15.53 24.09
N CYS A 186 14.11 -14.80 25.17
CA CYS A 186 13.17 -14.67 26.27
C CYS A 186 11.87 -14.09 25.69
N ARG A 187 10.81 -14.91 25.61
CA ARG A 187 9.46 -14.42 25.39
C ARG A 187 9.17 -13.44 26.52
N VAL A 188 9.22 -12.14 26.23
CA VAL A 188 8.58 -11.16 27.09
C VAL A 188 7.09 -11.41 26.89
N ASP A 189 6.46 -12.00 27.90
CA ASP A 189 5.03 -12.23 27.92
C ASP A 189 4.31 -10.91 27.66
N LEU A 190 3.76 -10.77 26.46
CA LEU A 190 2.74 -9.77 26.18
C LEU A 190 1.51 -10.18 26.99
N ARG A 191 1.40 -9.63 28.20
CA ARG A 191 0.13 -9.60 28.92
C ARG A 191 -0.90 -8.99 27.97
N PRO A 192 -2.04 -9.64 27.71
CA PRO A 192 -3.13 -8.98 26.99
C PRO A 192 -3.60 -7.84 27.88
N ASP A 193 -3.23 -6.61 27.52
CA ASP A 193 -3.70 -5.44 28.24
C ASP A 193 -5.22 -5.33 28.12
N ARG A 194 -5.78 -4.86 29.22
CA ARG A 194 -7.15 -5.00 29.67
C ARG A 194 -8.21 -4.57 28.65
N GLN A 195 -9.35 -5.26 28.70
CA GLN A 195 -10.64 -4.70 28.34
C GLN A 195 -10.76 -3.29 28.91
N ALA A 196 -11.18 -2.36 28.04
CA ALA A 196 -11.51 -1.00 28.41
C ALA A 196 -12.68 -0.99 29.40
N ASP A 197 -12.38 -1.03 30.69
CA ASP A 197 -13.30 -0.58 31.73
C ASP A 197 -13.42 0.94 31.62
N THR A 198 -14.53 1.39 31.05
CA THR A 198 -14.95 2.79 31.12
C THR A 198 -15.78 2.97 32.39
N PRO A 199 -15.29 3.64 33.45
CA PRO A 199 -16.19 4.10 34.50
C PRO A 199 -16.87 5.38 34.02
N SER A 200 -18.10 5.25 33.53
CA SER A 200 -19.02 6.38 33.37
C SER A 200 -19.43 6.88 34.76
N LEU A 201 -18.87 8.01 35.19
CA LEU A 201 -19.37 8.78 36.33
C LEU A 201 -19.49 10.26 35.94
N VAL A 202 -20.68 10.65 35.53
CA VAL A 202 -21.16 12.04 35.66
C VAL A 202 -21.68 12.24 37.08
N PRO A 203 -21.33 13.36 37.73
CA PRO A 203 -22.37 14.39 37.88
C PRO A 203 -21.81 15.82 37.73
N ARG A 204 -22.35 16.59 36.77
CA ARG A 204 -22.20 18.05 36.73
C ARG A 204 -23.03 18.68 37.85
N LYS A 205 -22.38 19.32 38.83
CA LYS A 205 -23.04 20.27 39.73
C LYS A 205 -23.19 21.63 39.06
N ARG A 206 -24.39 22.19 39.22
CA ARG A 206 -24.89 23.55 38.89
C ARG A 206 -23.98 24.67 39.39
N TYR A 207 -23.97 25.82 38.70
CA TYR A 207 -24.70 27.06 39.08
C TYR A 207 -24.31 28.23 38.15
N MET A 208 -25.29 28.90 37.53
CA MET A 208 -25.38 30.38 37.43
C MET A 208 -26.80 30.81 37.01
N ALA A 209 -27.22 31.95 37.55
CA ALA A 209 -28.56 32.39 37.94
C ALA A 209 -29.50 32.89 36.80
N PRO A 210 -30.82 33.02 37.06
CA PRO A 210 -31.78 33.54 36.08
C PRO A 210 -31.69 35.06 35.92
N VAL A 211 -31.50 35.53 34.68
CA VAL A 211 -31.65 36.94 34.30
C VAL A 211 -33.12 37.21 33.97
N GLN A 212 -33.73 38.17 34.67
CA GLN A 212 -35.11 38.63 34.43
C GLN A 212 -35.17 39.51 33.16
N PRO A 213 -36.25 39.43 32.36
CA PRO A 213 -36.43 40.30 31.20
C PRO A 213 -36.94 41.70 31.60
N GLN A 214 -36.33 42.75 31.04
CA GLN A 214 -36.82 44.13 31.17
C GLN A 214 -37.75 44.54 30.00
N PRO A 215 -38.75 45.39 30.24
CA PRO A 215 -39.79 45.73 29.27
C PRO A 215 -39.37 46.79 28.23
N ILE A 216 -39.98 46.65 27.06
CA ILE A 216 -39.87 47.49 25.86
C ILE A 216 -40.42 48.90 26.14
N ARG A 217 -39.69 49.94 25.71
CA ARG A 217 -40.25 51.31 25.55
C ARG A 217 -40.10 51.78 24.10
N ASN A 218 -41.25 52.15 23.54
CA ASN A 218 -41.46 52.61 22.17
C ASN A 218 -41.05 54.08 21.96
N ASN A 219 -40.35 54.30 20.85
CA ASN A 219 -40.60 55.27 19.76
C ASN A 219 -40.53 56.79 20.05
N VAL A 220 -39.74 57.50 19.23
CA VAL A 220 -40.16 58.73 18.51
C VAL A 220 -39.24 59.01 17.31
N ASN A 221 -39.82 58.88 16.12
CA ASN A 221 -39.69 59.71 14.91
C ASN A 221 -38.38 60.49 14.63
N ALA A 222 -37.74 60.17 13.50
CA ALA A 222 -37.10 61.16 12.64
C ALA A 222 -37.26 60.75 11.16
N THR A 223 -37.83 61.68 10.39
CA THR A 223 -38.21 61.61 8.97
C THR A 223 -37.03 62.02 8.08
N GLY A 224 -36.84 61.35 6.93
CA GLY A 224 -36.02 61.84 5.81
C GLY A 224 -36.07 60.93 4.57
N PRO A 225 -36.18 61.43 3.31
CA PRO A 225 -36.86 60.72 2.21
C PRO A 225 -35.99 60.27 1.00
N GLY A 226 -36.56 59.37 0.17
CA GLY A 226 -36.20 59.12 -1.25
C GLY A 226 -35.03 58.16 -1.45
N PHE A 227 -35.01 57.19 -2.37
CA PHE A 227 -35.54 57.13 -3.74
C PHE A 227 -35.73 55.66 -4.20
N ALA A 228 -36.49 55.47 -5.28
CA ALA A 228 -36.75 54.23 -6.03
C ALA A 228 -35.47 53.36 -6.25
N GLU A 229 -35.53 52.04 -6.40
CA GLU A 229 -36.07 51.36 -7.59
C GLU A 229 -36.15 49.84 -7.40
N ARG A 230 -37.11 49.22 -8.10
CA ARG A 230 -37.42 47.79 -8.14
C ARG A 230 -36.37 47.00 -8.94
N ALA A 231 -36.05 45.78 -8.53
CA ALA A 231 -35.75 44.68 -9.45
C ALA A 231 -35.94 43.31 -8.78
N ALA A 232 -36.44 42.36 -9.57
CA ALA A 232 -37.19 41.16 -9.21
C ALA A 232 -36.30 39.90 -8.99
N PRO A 233 -36.90 38.73 -8.66
CA PRO A 233 -36.22 37.60 -8.02
C PRO A 233 -35.59 36.59 -8.99
N PHE A 234 -34.78 35.71 -8.40
CA PHE A 234 -34.08 34.54 -8.98
C PHE A 234 -34.92 33.73 -9.97
N GLY A 235 -34.40 33.57 -11.19
CA GLY A 235 -34.94 32.73 -12.25
C GLY A 235 -34.15 31.43 -12.43
N ASP A 236 -34.89 30.34 -12.28
CA ASP A 236 -34.90 29.05 -12.98
C ASP A 236 -33.73 28.05 -13.01
N LYS A 237 -34.12 26.79 -12.76
CA LYS A 237 -33.34 25.55 -12.91
C LYS A 237 -33.34 25.11 -14.38
N PRO A 238 -32.22 24.61 -14.94
CA PRO A 238 -32.25 24.03 -16.29
C PRO A 238 -32.84 22.61 -16.29
N ALA A 239 -33.77 22.36 -17.20
CA ALA A 239 -34.41 21.07 -17.46
C ALA A 239 -33.56 20.14 -18.34
N LEU A 240 -33.55 18.84 -18.00
CA LEU A 240 -32.99 17.76 -18.80
C LEU A 240 -33.82 17.52 -20.07
N ARG A 241 -33.15 17.41 -21.23
CA ARG A 241 -33.76 17.10 -22.53
C ARG A 241 -33.37 15.68 -22.94
N LEU A 242 -34.35 14.78 -23.01
CA LEU A 242 -34.21 13.45 -23.60
C LEU A 242 -34.32 13.58 -25.13
N VAL A 243 -33.47 12.84 -25.85
CA VAL A 243 -33.51 12.70 -27.32
C VAL A 243 -33.98 11.28 -27.64
N PRO A 244 -35.04 11.08 -28.45
CA PRO A 244 -35.45 9.76 -28.91
C PRO A 244 -34.53 9.20 -30.01
N THR A 245 -34.39 7.88 -29.97
CA THR A 245 -33.73 6.97 -30.93
C THR A 245 -34.51 6.88 -32.25
N ASP A 246 -33.82 6.70 -33.38
CA ASP A 246 -34.40 6.06 -34.57
C ASP A 246 -33.40 5.07 -35.19
N GLU A 247 -33.98 3.96 -35.64
CA GLU A 247 -33.41 2.75 -36.22
C GLU A 247 -32.81 2.97 -37.61
N TYR A 248 -31.77 2.21 -37.96
CA TYR A 248 -31.55 1.61 -39.29
C TYR A 248 -30.58 0.43 -39.19
#